data_AF-A0A9E2P3W2-F1
#
_entry.id   AF-A0A9E2P3W2-F1
#
_cell.length_a   1.000
_cell.length_b   1.000
_cell.length_c   1.000
_cell.angle_alpha   90.00
_cell.angle_beta   90.00
_cell.angle_gamma   90.00
#
_symmetry.space_group_name_H-M   'P 1'
#
loop_
_entity.id
_entity.type
_entity.pdbx_description
1 polymer ?
#
loop_
_entity_poly.entity_id
_entity_poly.type
_entity_poly.pdbx_seq_one_letter_code
_entity_poly.pdbx_strand_id
1 'polypeptide(L)'
;HAFQYGFSAILWKAQGVSEAVTGQLWAFGVVAEIALMWWFEPWRRRAGIGPWSLLMVGSAAAVLRWSVMALAPPLWLLWPLQALHALTFAATFLAGVQLVERLSPPDTHTAAQMLSSVLSAGVLIGLATAVSGPLYDRFGAGGYWAMAALAGAGLLAAIPLRGQLARERGRGER
;
A
#
# COMPACT_ATOMS: atom_id res chain seq x y z
N HIS A 1 -1.13 6.02 -1.35
CA HIS A 1 0.17 6.58 -1.77
C HIS A 1 0.07 7.93 -2.46
N ALA A 2 -1.10 8.33 -3.01
CA ALA A 2 -1.28 9.59 -3.73
C ALA A 2 -0.63 10.83 -3.08
N PHE A 3 -0.89 11.05 -1.77
CA PHE A 3 -0.33 12.19 -1.06
C PHE A 3 1.22 12.19 -1.02
N GLN A 4 1.85 11.02 -0.81
CA GLN A 4 3.30 10.86 -0.90
C GLN A 4 3.81 11.26 -2.28
N TYR A 5 3.14 10.78 -3.34
CA TYR A 5 3.58 11.00 -4.71
C TYR A 5 3.53 12.47 -5.12
N GLY A 6 2.50 13.20 -4.68
CA GLY A 6 2.38 14.63 -4.98
C GLY A 6 3.22 15.55 -4.08
N PHE A 7 3.32 15.24 -2.79
CA PHE A 7 3.72 16.24 -1.78
C PHE A 7 4.94 15.88 -0.93
N SER A 8 5.46 14.66 -1.00
CA SER A 8 6.61 14.26 -0.15
C SER A 8 7.86 15.11 -0.39
N ALA A 9 8.21 15.38 -1.65
CA ALA A 9 9.37 16.20 -1.97
C ALA A 9 9.24 17.64 -1.44
N ILE A 10 8.04 18.21 -1.54
CA ILE A 10 7.75 19.57 -1.05
C ILE A 10 7.86 19.60 0.48
N LEU A 11 7.29 18.60 1.16
CA LEU A 11 7.35 18.48 2.62
C LEU A 11 8.77 18.30 3.13
N TRP A 12 9.53 17.38 2.54
CA TRP A 12 10.90 17.12 2.98
C TRP A 12 11.82 18.31 2.72
N LYS A 13 11.64 19.01 1.59
CA LYS A 13 12.34 20.28 1.32
C LYS A 13 12.01 21.32 2.39
N ALA A 14 10.75 21.47 2.79
CA ALA A 14 10.36 22.36 3.89
C ALA A 14 10.93 21.94 5.26
N GLN A 15 11.22 20.64 5.45
CA GLN A 15 11.94 20.11 6.61
C GLN A 15 13.47 20.24 6.50
N GLY A 16 14.00 20.88 5.46
CA GLY A 16 15.44 21.08 5.25
C GLY A 16 16.17 19.90 4.60
N VAL A 17 15.45 18.90 4.09
CA VAL A 17 16.04 17.79 3.34
C VAL A 17 16.37 18.26 1.92
N SER A 18 17.60 18.01 1.46
CA SER A 18 18.01 18.39 0.11
C SER A 18 17.28 17.59 -0.97
N GLU A 19 17.23 18.14 -2.18
CA GLU A 19 16.61 17.47 -3.33
C GLU A 19 17.35 16.17 -3.69
N ALA A 20 18.68 16.17 -3.55
CA ALA A 20 19.50 14.97 -3.75
C ALA A 20 19.11 13.84 -2.77
N VAL A 21 18.97 14.15 -1.48
CA VAL A 21 18.57 13.15 -0.47
C VAL A 21 17.11 12.72 -0.68
N THR A 22 16.23 13.64 -1.09
CA THR A 22 14.85 13.31 -1.47
C THR A 22 14.81 12.28 -2.60
N GLY A 23 15.61 12.45 -3.64
CA GLY A 23 15.74 11.47 -4.73
C GLY A 23 16.26 10.13 -4.23
N GLN A 24 17.25 10.13 -3.35
CA GLN A 24 17.80 8.90 -2.75
C GLN A 24 16.76 8.14 -1.91
N LEU A 25 15.93 8.84 -1.13
CA LEU A 25 14.84 8.24 -0.35
C LEU A 25 13.84 7.50 -1.26
N TRP A 26 13.45 8.12 -2.38
CA TRP A 26 12.58 7.48 -3.37
C TRP A 26 13.25 6.27 -4.03
N ALA A 27 14.50 6.41 -4.47
CA ALA A 27 15.26 5.32 -5.07
C ALA A 27 15.41 4.14 -4.09
N PHE A 28 15.66 4.43 -2.81
CA PHE A 28 15.75 3.42 -1.77
C PHE A 28 14.43 2.66 -1.55
N GLY A 29 13.29 3.36 -1.61
CA GLY A 29 11.97 2.71 -1.62
C GLY A 29 11.82 1.71 -2.76
N VAL A 30 12.22 2.08 -3.97
CA VAL A 30 12.20 1.19 -5.16
C VAL A 30 13.15 0.01 -4.99
N VAL A 31 14.35 0.21 -4.46
CA VAL A 31 15.30 -0.89 -4.17
C VAL A 31 14.70 -1.86 -3.16
N ALA A 32 14.03 -1.36 -2.11
CA ALA A 32 13.35 -2.20 -1.14
C ALA A 32 12.20 -3.01 -1.77
N GLU A 33 11.45 -2.42 -2.71
CA GLU A 33 10.41 -3.12 -3.47
C GLU A 33 10.98 -4.26 -4.30
N ILE A 34 12.04 -3.99 -5.07
CA ILE A 34 12.73 -5.00 -5.88
C ILE A 34 13.23 -6.13 -4.96
N ALA A 35 13.83 -5.78 -3.82
CA ALA A 35 14.32 -6.77 -2.88
C ALA A 35 13.20 -7.66 -2.32
N LEU A 36 12.05 -7.07 -2.01
CA LEU A 36 10.87 -7.82 -1.56
C LEU A 36 10.35 -8.76 -2.65
N MET A 37 10.22 -8.28 -3.90
CA MET A 37 9.72 -9.11 -4.99
C MET A 37 10.70 -10.22 -5.39
N TRP A 38 12.00 -9.94 -5.33
CA TRP A 38 13.03 -10.88 -5.78
C TRP A 38 13.35 -11.97 -4.75
N TRP A 39 13.52 -11.60 -3.47
CA TRP A 39 13.92 -12.56 -2.42
C TRP A 39 12.76 -13.01 -1.54
N PHE A 40 11.94 -12.07 -1.07
CA PHE A 40 10.90 -12.38 -0.09
C PHE A 40 9.69 -13.09 -0.71
N GLU A 41 9.27 -12.72 -1.93
CA GLU A 41 8.14 -13.39 -2.60
C GLU A 41 8.37 -14.90 -2.76
N PRO A 42 9.45 -15.35 -3.42
CA PRO A 42 9.67 -16.78 -3.63
C PRO A 42 9.79 -17.55 -2.32
N TRP A 43 10.43 -16.95 -1.32
CA TRP A 43 10.52 -17.53 0.02
C TRP A 43 9.16 -17.66 0.69
N ARG A 44 8.31 -16.61 0.71
CA ARG A 44 7.00 -16.65 1.38
C ARG A 44 6.10 -17.73 0.77
N ARG A 45 6.14 -17.89 -0.56
CA ARG A 45 5.35 -18.92 -1.26
C ARG A 45 5.78 -20.31 -0.83
N ARG A 46 7.09 -20.56 -0.70
CA ARG A 46 7.63 -21.84 -0.18
C ARG A 46 7.28 -22.05 1.29
N ALA A 47 7.25 -20.99 2.09
CA ALA A 47 6.88 -21.03 3.50
C ALA A 47 5.37 -21.15 3.74
N GLY A 48 4.54 -21.23 2.68
CA GLY A 48 3.08 -21.37 2.81
C GLY A 48 2.35 -20.11 3.27
N ILE A 49 3.00 -18.94 3.24
CA ILE A 49 2.37 -17.67 3.64
C ILE A 49 1.42 -17.22 2.53
N GLY A 50 0.12 -17.29 2.80
CA GLY A 50 -0.93 -16.93 1.85
C GLY A 50 -1.06 -15.42 1.59
N PRO A 51 -1.71 -15.03 0.47
CA PRO A 51 -1.86 -13.63 0.07
C PRO A 51 -2.71 -12.81 1.05
N TRP A 52 -3.64 -13.42 1.78
CA TRP A 52 -4.41 -12.74 2.84
C TRP A 52 -3.52 -12.21 3.96
N SER A 53 -2.60 -13.03 4.47
CA SER A 53 -1.68 -12.60 5.54
C SER A 53 -0.81 -11.43 5.07
N LEU A 54 -0.36 -11.50 3.81
CA LEU A 54 0.42 -10.44 3.20
C LEU A 54 -0.37 -9.13 3.05
N LEU A 55 -1.64 -9.21 2.61
CA LEU A 55 -2.53 -8.05 2.51
C LEU A 55 -2.73 -7.39 3.88
N MET A 56 -2.96 -8.19 4.93
CA MET A 56 -3.15 -7.70 6.30
C MET A 56 -1.90 -7.00 6.84
N VAL A 57 -0.73 -7.62 6.69
CA VAL A 57 0.56 -7.05 7.13
C VAL A 57 0.87 -5.76 6.36
N GLY A 58 0.70 -5.77 5.03
CA GLY A 58 0.93 -4.59 4.21
C GLY A 58 -0.01 -3.42 4.55
N SER A 59 -1.27 -3.72 4.84
CA SER A 59 -2.27 -2.71 5.25
C SER A 59 -1.97 -2.15 6.64
N ALA A 60 -1.57 -2.99 7.61
CA ALA A 60 -1.14 -2.53 8.93
C ALA A 60 0.15 -1.68 8.85
N ALA A 61 1.11 -2.11 8.04
CA ALA A 61 2.31 -1.33 7.74
C ALA A 61 1.97 0.02 7.10
N ALA A 62 0.93 0.09 6.26
CA ALA A 62 0.49 1.34 5.65
C ALA A 62 -0.12 2.29 6.68
N VAL A 63 -0.97 1.80 7.59
CA VAL A 63 -1.49 2.60 8.70
C VAL A 63 -0.35 3.18 9.54
N LEU A 64 0.60 2.33 9.96
CA LEU A 64 1.77 2.77 10.73
C LEU A 64 2.59 3.81 9.97
N ARG A 65 2.98 3.49 8.72
CA ARG A 65 3.83 4.35 7.89
C ARG A 65 3.20 5.72 7.70
N TRP A 66 1.94 5.78 7.30
CA TRP A 66 1.28 7.06 7.05
C TRP A 66 1.02 7.84 8.34
N SER A 67 0.73 7.17 9.45
CA SER A 67 0.60 7.84 10.76
C SER A 67 1.91 8.49 11.18
N VAL A 68 3.04 7.79 11.04
CA VAL A 68 4.36 8.35 11.39
C VAL A 68 4.74 9.48 10.42
N MET A 69 4.49 9.32 9.11
CA MET A 69 4.74 10.37 8.12
C MET A 69 3.92 11.64 8.40
N ALA A 70 2.71 11.52 8.95
CA ALA A 70 1.88 12.65 9.34
C ALA A 70 2.46 13.49 10.48
N LEU A 71 3.38 12.92 11.27
CA LEU A 71 4.09 13.59 12.36
C LEU A 71 5.35 14.33 11.90
N ALA A 72 5.57 14.46 10.58
CA ALA A 72 6.73 15.14 10.00
C ALA A 72 8.07 14.62 10.60
N PRO A 73 8.36 13.31 10.44
CA PRO A 73 9.48 12.67 11.12
C PRO A 73 10.83 13.23 10.65
N PRO A 74 11.89 13.11 11.48
CA PRO A 74 13.24 13.53 11.09
C PRO A 74 13.84 12.63 10.00
N LEU A 75 14.87 13.12 9.32
CA LEU A 75 15.48 12.45 8.16
C LEU A 75 15.87 10.99 8.41
N TRP A 76 16.49 10.67 9.56
CA TRP A 76 16.93 9.30 9.84
C TRP A 76 15.77 8.30 9.86
N LEU A 77 14.57 8.75 10.24
CA LEU A 77 13.37 7.92 10.30
C LEU A 77 12.69 7.80 8.92
N LEU A 78 12.99 8.69 7.96
CA LEU A 78 12.49 8.58 6.59
C LEU A 78 12.99 7.32 5.88
N TRP A 79 14.24 6.90 6.12
CA TRP A 79 14.81 5.68 5.51
C TRP A 79 14.01 4.41 5.83
N PRO A 80 13.81 4.01 7.10
CA PRO A 80 12.98 2.85 7.41
C PRO A 80 11.52 3.03 6.96
N LEU A 81 10.99 4.25 6.96
CA LEU A 81 9.66 4.52 6.39
C LEU A 81 9.61 4.31 4.88
N GLN A 82 10.69 4.57 4.14
CA GLN A 82 10.80 4.23 2.72
C GLN A 82 11.01 2.72 2.51
N ALA A 83 11.71 2.02 3.40
CA ALA A 83 11.76 0.55 3.34
C ALA A 83 10.38 -0.08 3.52
N LEU A 84 9.54 0.46 4.42
CA LEU A 84 8.15 0.05 4.57
C LEU A 84 7.33 0.23 3.28
N HIS A 85 7.81 1.01 2.30
CA HIS A 85 7.15 1.13 1.00
C HIS A 85 6.90 -0.21 0.34
N ALA A 86 7.89 -1.10 0.39
CA ALA A 86 7.80 -2.44 -0.16
C ALA A 86 6.60 -3.22 0.42
N LEU A 87 6.35 -3.11 1.72
CA LEU A 87 5.19 -3.74 2.34
C LEU A 87 3.88 -3.04 1.97
N THR A 88 3.87 -1.71 1.93
CA THR A 88 2.64 -0.95 1.66
C THR A 88 2.21 -0.95 0.21
N PHE A 89 3.11 -1.25 -0.73
CA PHE A 89 2.85 -1.23 -2.17
C PHE A 89 3.06 -2.60 -2.78
N ALA A 90 4.31 -3.06 -2.90
CA ALA A 90 4.63 -4.32 -3.59
C ALA A 90 3.91 -5.52 -2.97
N ALA A 91 3.94 -5.66 -1.64
CA ALA A 91 3.28 -6.77 -0.97
C ALA A 91 1.75 -6.72 -1.11
N THR A 92 1.10 -5.57 -0.90
CA THR A 92 -0.35 -5.44 -1.08
C THR A 92 -0.79 -5.60 -2.54
N PHE A 93 0.02 -5.13 -3.49
CA PHE A 93 -0.23 -5.29 -4.92
C PHE A 93 -0.21 -6.77 -5.31
N LEU A 94 0.85 -7.50 -4.94
CA LEU A 94 0.96 -8.93 -5.21
C LEU A 94 -0.13 -9.73 -4.53
N ALA A 95 -0.47 -9.40 -3.27
CA ALA A 95 -1.62 -10.01 -2.60
C ALA A 95 -2.93 -9.74 -3.35
N GLY A 96 -3.16 -8.49 -3.78
CA GLY A 96 -4.35 -8.08 -4.52
C GLY A 96 -4.51 -8.84 -5.82
N VAL A 97 -3.46 -8.89 -6.65
CA VAL A 97 -3.46 -9.66 -7.91
C VAL A 97 -3.80 -11.13 -7.66
N GLN A 98 -3.14 -11.77 -6.68
CA GLN A 98 -3.39 -13.18 -6.34
C GLN A 98 -4.80 -13.42 -5.78
N LEU A 99 -5.34 -12.49 -5.00
CA LEU A 99 -6.68 -12.61 -4.44
C LEU A 99 -7.75 -12.42 -5.50
N VAL A 100 -7.61 -11.43 -6.38
CA VAL A 100 -8.52 -11.21 -7.50
C VAL A 100 -8.59 -12.46 -8.37
N GLU A 101 -7.44 -13.01 -8.77
CA GLU A 101 -7.36 -14.25 -9.54
C GLU A 101 -8.07 -15.42 -8.83
N ARG A 102 -7.79 -15.64 -7.54
CA ARG A 102 -8.37 -16.73 -6.74
C ARG A 102 -9.87 -16.60 -6.48
N LEU A 103 -10.41 -15.38 -6.51
CA LEU A 103 -11.81 -15.09 -6.22
C LEU A 103 -12.66 -14.96 -7.48
N SER A 104 -12.03 -14.86 -8.64
CA SER A 104 -12.72 -14.81 -9.94
C SER A 104 -12.80 -16.20 -10.60
N PRO A 105 -13.90 -16.54 -11.30
CA PRO A 105 -13.98 -17.69 -12.19
C PRO A 105 -12.91 -17.63 -13.30
N PRO A 106 -12.33 -18.77 -13.73
CA PRO A 106 -11.26 -18.82 -14.75
C PRO A 106 -11.56 -18.01 -16.01
N ASP A 107 -12.79 -18.07 -16.52
CA ASP A 107 -13.22 -17.40 -17.75
C ASP A 107 -13.28 -15.87 -17.64
N THR A 108 -13.15 -15.32 -16.42
CA THR A 108 -13.27 -13.88 -16.14
C THR A 108 -12.02 -13.26 -15.53
N HIS A 109 -10.92 -14.01 -15.41
CA HIS A 109 -9.67 -13.55 -14.76
C HIS A 109 -9.17 -12.22 -15.32
N THR A 110 -9.07 -12.08 -16.64
CA THR A 110 -8.61 -10.84 -17.29
C THR A 110 -9.53 -9.66 -16.99
N ALA A 111 -10.85 -9.85 -17.05
CA ALA A 111 -11.83 -8.82 -16.75
C ALA A 111 -11.76 -8.38 -15.27
N ALA A 112 -11.62 -9.34 -14.36
CA ALA A 112 -11.46 -9.07 -12.93
C ALA A 112 -10.17 -8.28 -12.63
N GLN A 113 -9.05 -8.61 -13.27
CA GLN A 113 -7.79 -7.87 -13.14
C GLN A 113 -7.87 -6.45 -13.74
N MET A 114 -8.54 -6.29 -14.89
CA MET A 114 -8.78 -4.97 -15.46
C MET A 114 -9.63 -4.11 -14.51
N LEU A 115 -10.74 -4.65 -14.00
CA LEU A 115 -11.61 -3.92 -13.06
C LEU A 115 -10.83 -3.52 -11.80
N SER A 116 -10.08 -4.45 -11.21
CA SER A 116 -9.21 -4.19 -10.06
C SER A 116 -8.21 -3.07 -10.35
N SER A 117 -7.57 -3.08 -11.52
CA SER A 117 -6.58 -2.07 -11.92
C SER A 117 -7.21 -0.70 -12.13
N VAL A 118 -8.35 -0.63 -12.84
CA VAL A 118 -9.09 0.62 -13.07
C VAL A 118 -9.53 1.24 -11.75
N LEU A 119 -10.06 0.43 -10.82
CA LEU A 119 -10.48 0.93 -9.51
C LEU A 119 -9.28 1.40 -8.68
N SER A 120 -8.25 0.58 -8.52
CA SER A 120 -7.14 0.86 -7.62
C SER A 120 -6.15 1.91 -8.16
N ALA A 121 -5.62 1.69 -9.36
CA ALA A 121 -4.60 2.54 -9.99
C ALA A 121 -5.18 3.63 -10.89
N GLY A 122 -6.49 3.64 -11.15
CA GLY A 122 -7.17 4.72 -11.87
C GLY A 122 -7.99 5.61 -10.93
N VAL A 123 -9.20 5.14 -10.60
CA VAL A 123 -10.21 5.94 -9.88
C VAL A 123 -9.74 6.33 -8.49
N LEU A 124 -9.31 5.37 -7.66
CA LEU A 124 -8.95 5.63 -6.26
C LEU A 124 -7.68 6.49 -6.14
N ILE A 125 -6.64 6.20 -6.92
CA ILE A 125 -5.43 7.04 -6.91
C ILE A 125 -5.73 8.44 -7.45
N GLY A 126 -6.56 8.57 -8.49
CA GLY A 126 -6.93 9.85 -9.09
C GLY A 126 -7.70 10.74 -8.12
N LEU A 127 -8.75 10.20 -7.49
CA LEU A 127 -9.52 10.90 -6.46
C LEU A 127 -8.63 11.29 -5.26
N ALA A 128 -7.82 10.35 -4.76
CA ALA A 128 -6.92 10.64 -3.64
C ALA A 128 -5.88 11.73 -4.00
N THR A 129 -5.41 11.75 -5.25
CA THR A 129 -4.47 12.79 -5.74
C THR A 129 -5.15 14.15 -5.81
N ALA A 130 -6.36 14.22 -6.36
CA ALA A 130 -7.13 15.46 -6.43
C ALA A 130 -7.41 16.05 -5.04
N VAL A 131 -7.73 15.21 -4.05
CA VAL A 131 -7.96 15.63 -2.66
C VAL A 131 -6.66 15.97 -1.92
N SER A 132 -5.51 15.47 -2.39
CA SER A 132 -4.22 15.69 -1.71
C SER A 132 -3.77 17.15 -1.71
N GLY A 133 -4.09 17.92 -2.75
CA GLY A 133 -3.78 19.37 -2.82
C GLY A 133 -4.41 20.17 -1.68
N PRO A 134 -5.76 20.20 -1.57
CA PRO A 134 -6.43 20.90 -0.48
C PRO A 134 -6.02 20.39 0.92
N LEU A 135 -5.71 19.10 1.06
CA LEU A 135 -5.19 18.55 2.31
C LEU A 135 -3.81 19.12 2.65
N TYR A 136 -2.93 19.21 1.66
CA TYR A 136 -1.60 19.78 1.83
C TYR A 136 -1.67 21.26 2.21
N ASP A 137 -2.46 22.06 1.49
CA ASP A 137 -2.58 23.51 1.73
C ASP A 137 -3.08 23.81 3.15
N ARG A 138 -3.98 22.98 3.68
CA ARG A 138 -4.58 23.17 5.00
C ARG A 138 -3.79 22.55 6.15
N PHE A 139 -3.15 21.40 5.93
CA PHE A 139 -2.58 20.59 7.02
C PHE A 139 -1.09 20.25 6.85
N GLY A 140 -0.45 20.63 5.73
CA GLY A 140 0.92 20.26 5.42
C GLY A 140 1.12 18.74 5.51
N ALA A 141 2.06 18.30 6.36
CA ALA A 141 2.31 16.87 6.59
C ALA A 141 1.08 16.12 7.13
N GLY A 142 0.16 16.81 7.80
CA GLY A 142 -1.07 16.22 8.34
C GLY A 142 -1.97 15.55 7.27
N GLY A 143 -1.79 15.86 5.98
CA GLY A 143 -2.50 15.17 4.89
C GLY A 143 -2.22 13.65 4.83
N TYR A 144 -1.10 13.17 5.40
CA TYR A 144 -0.86 11.74 5.53
C TYR A 144 -1.86 11.02 6.44
N TRP A 145 -2.54 11.72 7.37
CA TRP A 145 -3.61 11.10 8.16
C TRP A 145 -4.77 10.61 7.30
N ALA A 146 -5.06 11.28 6.18
CA ALA A 146 -6.06 10.80 5.23
C ALA A 146 -5.62 9.47 4.58
N MET A 147 -4.33 9.32 4.27
CA MET A 147 -3.79 8.06 3.74
C MET A 147 -3.81 6.94 4.80
N ALA A 148 -3.51 7.28 6.06
CA ALA A 148 -3.62 6.34 7.18
C ALA A 148 -5.07 5.88 7.38
N ALA A 149 -6.05 6.79 7.30
CA ALA A 149 -7.46 6.48 7.41
C ALA A 149 -7.94 5.57 6.27
N LEU A 150 -7.54 5.85 5.02
CA LEU A 150 -7.85 4.99 3.87
C LEU A 150 -7.26 3.58 4.04
N ALA A 151 -6.00 3.47 4.48
CA ALA A 151 -5.36 2.19 4.76
C ALA A 151 -6.07 1.45 5.91
N GLY A 152 -6.48 2.16 6.95
CA GLY A 152 -7.23 1.62 8.09
C GLY A 152 -8.60 1.11 7.67
N ALA A 153 -9.34 1.84 6.84
CA ALA A 153 -10.61 1.40 6.28
C ALA A 153 -10.46 0.12 5.45
N GLY A 154 -9.42 0.06 4.60
CA GLY A 154 -9.10 -1.15 3.84
C GLY A 154 -8.76 -2.35 4.73
N LEU A 155 -7.96 -2.13 5.79
CA LEU A 155 -7.61 -3.16 6.78
C LEU A 155 -8.86 -3.69 7.49
N LEU A 156 -9.74 -2.80 7.96
CA LEU A 156 -10.98 -3.17 8.65
C LEU A 156 -11.94 -3.93 7.73
N ALA A 157 -12.03 -3.55 6.45
CA ALA A 157 -12.85 -4.25 5.46
C ALA A 157 -12.31 -5.65 5.12
N ALA A 158 -10.99 -5.86 5.17
CA ALA A 158 -10.37 -7.15 4.84
C ALA A 158 -10.61 -8.24 5.91
N ILE A 159 -10.80 -7.86 7.17
CA ILE A 159 -11.00 -8.79 8.30
C ILE A 159 -12.25 -9.67 8.12
N PRO A 160 -13.47 -9.13 7.96
CA PRO A 160 -14.68 -9.95 7.82
C PRO A 160 -14.69 -10.75 6.51
N LEU A 161 -14.13 -10.18 5.43
CA LEU A 161 -14.11 -10.81 4.11
C LEU A 161 -13.33 -12.14 4.13
N ARG A 162 -12.19 -12.18 4.82
CA ARG A 162 -11.43 -13.42 5.03
C ARG A 162 -12.27 -14.50 5.72
N GLY A 163 -13.05 -14.11 6.73
CA GLY A 163 -13.90 -15.02 7.49
C GLY A 163 -15.07 -15.56 6.67
N GLN A 164 -15.71 -14.72 5.86
CA GLN A 164 -16.82 -15.10 4.99
C GLN A 164 -16.38 -16.12 3.93
N LEU A 165 -15.28 -15.83 3.24
CA LEU A 165 -14.76 -16.71 2.18
C LEU A 165 -14.27 -18.07 2.70
N ALA A 166 -13.76 -18.13 3.93
CA ALA A 166 -13.43 -19.39 4.58
C ALA A 166 -14.69 -20.24 4.88
N ARG A 167 -15.81 -19.60 5.23
CA ARG A 167 -17.09 -20.28 5.52
C ARG A 167 -17.77 -20.79 4.26
N GLU A 168 -17.71 -20.05 3.16
CA GLU A 168 -18.32 -20.44 1.88
C GLU A 168 -17.65 -21.67 1.28
N ARG A 169 -16.31 -21.77 1.34
CA ARG A 169 -15.59 -22.98 0.91
C ARG A 169 -16.02 -24.22 1.70
N GLY A 170 -16.16 -24.13 3.01
CA GLY A 170 -16.61 -25.25 3.85
C GLY A 170 -18.10 -25.62 3.72
N ARG A 171 -18.90 -24.83 2.98
CA ARG A 171 -20.28 -25.14 2.61
C ARG A 171 -20.42 -25.78 1.22
N GLY A 172 -19.53 -25.46 0.29
CA GLY A 172 -19.52 -26.06 -1.06
C GLY A 172 -18.90 -27.47 -1.11
N GLU A 173 -18.19 -27.89 -0.06
CA GLU A 173 -17.60 -29.22 0.08
C GLU A 173 -18.51 -30.24 0.82
N ARG A 174 -19.73 -29.86 1.19
CA ARG A 174 -20.75 -30.74 1.80
C ARG A 174 -21.92 -30.94 0.85
#